data_AF-A0A0F9R9W0-F1
#
_entry.id   AF-A0A0F9R9W0-F1
#
_cell.length_a   1.000
_cell.length_b   1.000
_cell.length_c   1.000
_cell.angle_alpha   90.00
_cell.angle_beta   90.00
_cell.angle_gamma   90.00
#
_symmetry.space_group_name_H-M   'P 1'
#
loop_
_entity.id
_entity.type
_entity.pdbx_description
1 polymer ?
#
loop_
_entity_poly.entity_id
_entity_poly.type
_entity_poly.pdbx_seq_one_letter_code
_entity_poly.pdbx_strand_id
1 'polypeptide(L)' 'MSEQTPPICLICKKNCESSMEDTYYCICDVAICNDCINSIKKNENTWICPHCKEENNLKKSKLFRSA' A
#
# COMPACT_ATOMS: atom_id res chain seq x y z
N MET A 1 -14.82 -12.44 -0.22
CA MET A 1 -14.69 -10.97 -0.15
C MET A 1 -14.05 -10.53 -1.44
N SER A 2 -14.60 -9.54 -2.16
CA SER A 2 -14.10 -9.15 -3.48
C SER A 2 -12.66 -8.62 -3.37
N GLU A 3 -11.71 -9.44 -3.82
CA GLU A 3 -10.30 -9.08 -3.97
C GLU A 3 -10.23 -7.92 -4.96
N GLN A 4 -9.77 -6.76 -4.49
CA GLN A 4 -9.60 -5.59 -5.32
C GLN A 4 -8.15 -5.54 -5.73
N THR A 5 -7.93 -5.76 -7.02
CA THR A 5 -6.61 -5.70 -7.59
C THR A 5 -6.10 -4.26 -7.57
N PRO A 6 -4.78 -4.06 -7.47
CA PRO A 6 -4.18 -2.75 -7.62
C PRO A 6 -4.60 -2.11 -8.96
N PRO A 7 -4.70 -0.77 -9.05
CA PRO A 7 -4.29 0.21 -8.06
C PRO A 7 -5.44 0.69 -7.13
N ILE A 8 -6.43 -0.17 -6.80
CA ILE A 8 -7.48 0.21 -5.86
C ILE A 8 -7.00 0.04 -4.40
N CYS A 9 -7.10 1.10 -3.59
CA CYS A 9 -6.73 1.03 -2.18
C CYS A 9 -7.64 0.04 -1.42
N LEU A 10 -7.06 -0.96 -0.76
CA LEU A 10 -7.83 -1.98 -0.04
C LEU A 10 -8.69 -1.39 1.09
N ILE A 11 -8.26 -0.28 1.71
CA ILE A 11 -8.94 0.33 2.86
C ILE A 11 -10.08 1.25 2.41
N CYS A 12 -9.78 2.28 1.62
CA CYS A 12 -10.76 3.32 1.27
C CYS A 12 -11.44 3.11 -0.09
N LYS A 13 -11.06 2.05 -0.83
CA LYS A 13 -11.67 1.67 -2.12
C LYS A 13 -11.53 2.70 -3.24
N LYS A 14 -10.73 3.75 -3.03
CA LYS A 14 -10.39 4.73 -4.06
C LYS A 14 -9.40 4.14 -5.05
N ASN A 15 -9.55 4.49 -6.33
CA ASN A 15 -8.55 4.23 -7.36
C ASN A 15 -7.34 5.16 -7.14
N CYS A 16 -6.13 4.60 -7.13
CA CYS A 16 -4.86 5.31 -6.93
C CYS A 16 -4.02 5.44 -8.21
N GLU A 17 -4.59 5.19 -9.39
CA GLU A 17 -3.91 5.30 -10.69
C GLU A 17 -3.25 6.67 -10.91
N SER A 18 -3.90 7.75 -10.50
CA SER A 18 -3.33 9.10 -10.59
C SER A 18 -2.29 9.42 -9.50
N SER A 19 -2.09 8.54 -8.52
CA SER A 19 -1.17 8.72 -7.39
C SER A 19 -0.33 7.46 -7.13
N MET A 20 0.01 6.73 -8.20
CA MET A 20 0.80 5.49 -8.13
C MET A 20 2.18 5.71 -7.50
N GLU A 21 2.77 6.89 -7.66
CA GLU A 21 4.05 7.29 -7.04
C GLU A 21 3.99 7.30 -5.50
N ASP A 22 2.81 7.56 -4.95
CA ASP A 22 2.55 7.61 -3.51
C ASP A 22 1.75 6.42 -2.99
N THR A 23 1.54 5.42 -3.83
CA THR A 23 0.84 4.20 -3.47
C THR A 23 1.82 3.12 -3.00
N TYR A 24 1.45 2.43 -1.93
CA TYR A 24 2.23 1.37 -1.30
C TYR A 24 1.68 0.01 -1.72
N TYR A 25 2.54 -0.86 -2.20
CA TYR A 25 2.18 -2.16 -2.74
C TYR A 25 2.78 -3.29 -1.89
N CYS A 26 1.98 -4.32 -1.66
CA CYS A 26 2.44 -5.59 -1.10
C CYS A 26 2.57 -6.62 -2.23
N ILE A 27 3.46 -7.61 -2.07
CA ILE A 27 3.67 -8.70 -3.04
C ILE A 27 2.44 -9.60 -3.21
N CYS A 28 1.47 -9.54 -2.29
CA CYS A 28 0.19 -10.24 -2.39
C CYS A 28 -0.86 -9.45 -3.20
N ASP A 29 -0.40 -8.61 -4.14
CA ASP A 29 -1.25 -7.78 -5.01
C ASP A 29 -2.24 -6.89 -4.27
N VAL A 30 -1.76 -6.20 -3.22
CA VAL A 30 -2.56 -5.21 -2.47
C VAL A 30 -1.95 -3.82 -2.64
N ALA A 31 -2.80 -2.83 -2.92
CA ALA A 31 -2.45 -1.42 -2.91
C ALA A 31 -3.04 -0.70 -1.69
N ILE A 32 -2.27 0.22 -1.13
CA ILE A 32 -2.68 1.12 -0.05
C ILE A 32 -2.28 2.55 -0.44
N CYS A 33 -3.24 3.48 -0.45
CA CYS A 33 -2.95 4.88 -0.74
C CYS A 33 -2.19 5.57 0.41
N ASN A 34 -1.53 6.68 0.09
CA ASN A 34 -0.82 7.49 1.08
C ASN A 34 -1.70 8.00 2.23
N ASP A 35 -2.98 8.27 1.98
CA ASP A 35 -3.89 8.71 3.04
C ASP A 35 -4.14 7.59 4.07
N CYS A 36 -4.16 6.34 3.60
CA CYS A 36 -4.49 5.18 4.44
C CYS A 36 -3.26 4.51 5.06
N ILE A 37 -2.05 4.73 4.54
CA ILE A 37 -0.84 4.06 5.05
C ILE A 37 -0.59 4.35 6.53
N ASN A 38 -0.93 5.56 7.00
CA ASN A 38 -0.70 5.98 8.38
C ASN A 38 -1.53 5.21 9.41
N SER A 39 -2.65 4.58 9.02
CA SER A 39 -3.47 3.78 9.94
C SER A 39 -2.97 2.35 10.12
N ILE A 40 -2.05 1.90 9.26
CA ILE A 40 -1.52 0.52 9.25
C ILE A 40 0.01 0.45 9.35
N LYS A 41 0.70 1.59 9.39
CA LYS A 41 2.13 1.63 9.64
C LYS A 41 2.40 1.12 11.06
N LYS A 42 3.44 0.30 11.18
CA LYS A 42 3.92 -0.20 12.48
C LYS A 42 4.90 0.78 13.10
N ASN A 43 5.72 1.42 12.27
CA ASN A 43 6.71 2.43 12.65
C ASN A 43 6.99 3.35 11.46
N GLU A 44 8.04 4.16 11.54
CA GLU A 44 8.42 5.13 10.50
C GLU A 44 8.94 4.50 9.20
N ASN A 45 9.31 3.22 9.23
CA ASN A 45 9.94 2.52 8.11
C ASN A 45 9.11 1.35 7.58
N THR A 46 8.18 0.80 8.36
CA THR A 46 7.43 -0.42 8.00
C THR A 46 5.94 -0.32 8.26
N TRP A 47 5.18 -1.09 7.49
CA TRP A 47 3.73 -1.26 7.60
C TRP A 47 3.36 -2.74 7.54
N ILE A 48 2.24 -3.10 8.16
CA ILE A 48 1.73 -4.48 8.12
C ILE A 48 0.61 -4.56 7.11
N CYS A 49 0.74 -5.47 6.13
CA CYS A 49 -0.30 -5.67 5.14
C CYS A 49 -1.58 -6.16 5.82
N PRO A 50 -2.72 -5.46 5.67
CA PRO A 50 -3.97 -5.87 6.32
C PRO A 50 -4.52 -7.19 5.75
N HIS A 51 -4.10 -7.59 4.54
CA HIS A 51 -4.51 -8.84 3.90
C HIS A 51 -3.64 -10.04 4.34
N CYS A 52 -2.35 -10.06 3.98
CA CYS A 52 -1.46 -11.21 4.25
C CYS A 52 -0.71 -11.13 5.58
N LYS A 53 -0.81 -10.02 6.31
CA LYS A 53 -0.12 -9.75 7.60
C LYS A 53 1.41 -9.68 7.51
N GLU A 54 1.99 -9.68 6.31
CA GLU A 54 3.43 -9.49 6.15
C GLU A 54 3.87 -8.06 6.48
N GLU A 55 5.07 -7.93 7.02
CA GLU A 55 5.73 -6.66 7.27
C GLU A 55 6.45 -6.17 6.00
N ASN A 56 6.11 -4.97 5.57
CA ASN A 56 6.57 -4.38 4.34
C ASN A 56 7.32 -3.07 4.64
N ASN A 57 8.44 -2.81 3.96
CA ASN A 57 9.17 -1.55 4.11
C ASN A 57 8.51 -0.44 3.27
N LEU A 58 8.18 0.69 3.88
CA LEU A 58 7.45 1.80 3.24
C LEU A 58 8.10 2.28 1.94
N LYS A 59 9.42 2.53 1.94
CA LYS A 59 10.14 2.99 0.74
C LYS A 59 10.20 1.92 -0.34
N LYS A 60 10.47 0.66 0.04
CA LYS A 60 10.56 -0.45 -0.93
C LYS A 60 9.20 -0.86 -1.51
N SER A 61 8.11 -0.55 -0.80
CA SER A 61 6.74 -0.87 -1.21
C SER A 61 6.20 0.09 -2.27
N LYS A 62 6.85 1.23 -2.52
CA LYS A 62 6.49 2.13 -3.63
C LYS A 62 7.08 1.63 -4.94
N LEU A 63 6.33 1.79 -6.04
CA LEU A 63 6.77 1.43 -7.40
C LEU A 63 7.94 2.32 -7.85
N PHE A 64 7.78 3.63 -7.66
CA PHE A 64 8.78 4.62 -8.01
C PHE A 64 9.58 4.98 -6.76
N ARG A 65 10.87 4.70 -6.79
CA ARG A 65 11.80 4.97 -5.70
C ARG A 65 12.67 6.14 -6.11
N SER A 66 12.53 7.27 -5.43
CA SER A 66 13.50 8.36 -5.55
C SER A 66 14.87 7.81 -5.10
N ALA A 67 15.89 8.01 -5.95
CA ALA A 67 17.26 7.56 -5.73
C ALA A 67 17.89 8.18 -4.47
#